data_AF-A0A7C4AYM5-F1
#
_entry.id   AF-A0A7C4AYM5-F1
#
_cell.length_a   1.000
_cell.length_b   1.000
_cell.length_c   1.000
_cell.angle_alpha   90.00
_cell.angle_beta   90.00
_cell.angle_gamma   90.00
#
_symmetry.space_group_name_H-M   'P 1'
#
loop_
_entity.id
_entity.type
_entity.pdbx_description
1 polymer ?
#
loop_
_entity_poly.entity_id
_entity_poly.type
_entity_poly.pdbx_seq_one_letter_code
_entity_poly.pdbx_strand_id
1 'polypeptide(L)'
;MMRTGLEIGVLRLSHRIFRDKRVTMHAFLVSRAFGATCFIIHGDKDAKLEENAKRVVRNWGGSISIEYSGDWLKTVEEWRSRGSLIVHLTMYGMPVENIIGNLRGAG
;
A
#
# COMPACT_ATOMS: atom_id res chain seq x y z
N MET A 1 -7.83 14.50 -17.84
CA MET A 1 -7.44 15.45 -16.77
C MET A 1 -6.63 14.65 -15.75
N MET A 2 -5.30 14.64 -15.89
CA MET A 2 -4.40 13.93 -14.95
C MET A 2 -4.36 14.73 -13.65
N ARG A 3 -4.70 14.09 -12.53
CA ARG A 3 -4.55 14.70 -11.21
C ARG A 3 -3.05 14.84 -10.92
N THR A 4 -2.59 16.07 -10.77
CA THR A 4 -1.29 16.45 -10.21
C THR A 4 -1.31 16.21 -8.70
N GLY A 5 -1.29 14.94 -8.28
CA GLY A 5 -1.30 14.53 -6.87
C GLY A 5 -0.23 13.47 -6.61
N LEU A 6 0.33 13.49 -5.41
CA LEU A 6 1.36 12.55 -4.97
C LEU A 6 0.86 11.09 -5.13
N GLU A 7 1.65 10.24 -5.79
CA GLU A 7 1.37 8.80 -5.86
C GLU A 7 1.86 8.12 -4.58
N ILE A 8 0.97 7.41 -3.87
CA ILE A 8 1.29 6.75 -2.60
C ILE A 8 0.89 5.28 -2.69
N GLY A 9 1.89 4.41 -2.72
CA GLY A 9 1.72 2.96 -2.68
C GLY A 9 1.91 2.39 -1.27
N VAL A 10 1.08 1.42 -0.90
CA VAL A 10 1.24 0.65 0.34
C VAL A 10 1.50 -0.81 0.01
N LEU A 11 2.67 -1.32 0.38
CA LEU A 11 3.06 -2.72 0.19
C LEU A 11 2.86 -3.50 1.50
N ARG A 12 1.85 -4.37 1.53
CA ARG A 12 1.56 -5.27 2.64
C ARG A 12 2.33 -6.58 2.45
N LEU A 13 3.42 -6.74 3.19
CA LEU A 13 4.29 -7.93 3.15
C LEU A 13 3.74 -9.12 3.94
N SER A 14 4.08 -10.35 3.52
CA SER A 14 3.87 -11.62 4.23
C SER A 14 2.42 -11.94 4.59
N HIS A 15 1.47 -11.71 3.68
CA HIS A 15 0.07 -12.11 3.87
C HIS A 15 -0.05 -13.62 3.95
N ARG A 16 -0.85 -14.11 4.89
CA ARG A 16 -1.11 -15.54 5.06
C ARG A 16 -2.60 -15.79 4.99
N ILE A 17 -3.05 -16.50 3.97
CA ILE A 17 -4.47 -16.59 3.62
C ILE A 17 -5.32 -17.14 4.76
N PHE A 18 -4.79 -18.05 5.57
CA PHE A 18 -5.53 -18.66 6.68
C PHE A 18 -5.51 -17.84 7.99
N ARG A 19 -4.65 -16.82 8.12
CA ARG A 19 -4.52 -16.01 9.35
C ARG A 19 -4.92 -14.56 9.16
N ASP A 20 -4.53 -13.95 8.04
CA ASP A 20 -4.36 -12.51 7.95
C ASP A 20 -5.51 -11.78 7.24
N LYS A 21 -6.57 -12.48 6.83
CA LYS A 21 -7.69 -11.91 6.04
C LYS A 21 -8.22 -10.60 6.60
N ARG A 22 -8.51 -10.58 7.91
CA ARG A 22 -9.05 -9.39 8.59
C ARG A 22 -8.03 -8.26 8.65
N VAL A 23 -6.82 -8.54 9.11
CA VAL A 23 -5.77 -7.52 9.25
C VAL A 23 -5.41 -6.90 7.90
N THR A 24 -5.26 -7.70 6.84
CA THR A 24 -4.97 -7.20 5.50
C THR A 24 -6.14 -6.39 4.93
N MET A 25 -7.39 -6.80 5.14
CA MET A 25 -8.54 -6.01 4.71
C MET A 25 -8.62 -4.67 5.46
N HIS A 26 -8.36 -4.64 6.76
CA HIS A 26 -8.30 -3.39 7.53
C HIS A 26 -7.17 -2.47 7.02
N ALA A 27 -5.98 -3.02 6.75
CA ALA A 27 -4.89 -2.26 6.16
C ALA A 27 -5.30 -1.64 4.82
N PHE A 28 -5.95 -2.40 3.93
CA PHE A 28 -6.49 -1.87 2.68
C PHE A 28 -7.50 -0.73 2.90
N LEU A 29 -8.46 -0.91 3.82
CA LEU A 29 -9.47 0.10 4.11
C LEU A 29 -8.87 1.39 4.66
N VAL A 30 -7.86 1.29 5.53
CA VAL A 30 -7.10 2.44 6.04
C VAL A 30 -6.34 3.10 4.91
N SER A 31 -5.58 2.36 4.10
CA SER A 31 -4.87 2.93 2.94
C SER A 31 -5.82 3.69 2.01
N ARG A 32 -7.00 3.12 1.73
CA ARG A 32 -8.05 3.79 0.95
C ARG A 32 -8.52 5.09 1.60
N ALA A 33 -8.86 5.05 2.89
CA ALA A 33 -9.40 6.20 3.60
C ALA A 33 -8.39 7.35 3.71
N PHE A 34 -7.09 7.03 3.80
CA PHE A 34 -5.99 7.99 3.92
C PHE A 34 -5.39 8.42 2.57
N GLY A 35 -6.02 8.05 1.45
CA GLY A 35 -5.67 8.59 0.13
C GLY A 35 -4.55 7.88 -0.63
N ALA A 36 -4.18 6.65 -0.24
CA ALA A 36 -3.26 5.85 -1.03
C ALA A 36 -3.86 5.53 -2.41
N THR A 37 -3.01 5.48 -3.44
CA THR A 37 -3.39 5.23 -4.83
C THR A 37 -3.25 3.76 -5.22
N CYS A 38 -2.38 3.01 -4.53
CA CYS A 38 -2.15 1.59 -4.80
C CYS A 38 -1.96 0.82 -3.48
N PHE A 39 -2.59 -0.35 -3.37
CA PHE A 39 -2.37 -1.30 -2.30
C PHE A 39 -1.86 -2.64 -2.87
N ILE A 40 -0.62 -2.98 -2.55
CA ILE A 40 0.08 -4.15 -3.10
C ILE A 40 0.20 -5.19 -1.99
N ILE A 41 -0.14 -6.44 -2.28
CA ILE A 41 -0.06 -7.54 -1.32
C ILE A 41 1.04 -8.50 -1.78
N HIS A 42 1.92 -8.88 -0.85
CA HIS A 42 2.87 -9.97 -1.02
C HIS A 42 2.64 -11.05 0.05
N GLY A 43 2.87 -12.32 -0.30
CA GLY A 43 2.63 -13.50 0.54
C GLY A 43 1.75 -14.50 -0.20
N ASP A 44 0.83 -15.15 0.50
CA ASP A 44 -0.16 -16.03 -0.11
C ASP A 44 -1.11 -15.21 -1.00
N LYS A 45 -1.41 -15.69 -2.20
CA LYS A 45 -2.41 -15.06 -3.07
C LYS A 45 -3.82 -15.32 -2.53
N ASP A 46 -4.55 -14.26 -2.20
CA ASP A 46 -5.94 -14.32 -1.71
C ASP A 46 -6.90 -13.57 -2.65
N ALA A 47 -7.37 -14.27 -3.68
CA ALA A 47 -8.30 -13.72 -4.67
C ALA A 47 -9.62 -13.24 -4.06
N LYS A 48 -10.07 -13.85 -2.97
CA LYS A 48 -11.31 -13.47 -2.29
C LYS A 48 -11.16 -12.15 -1.55
N LEU A 49 -9.99 -11.92 -0.94
CA LEU A 49 -9.67 -10.62 -0.35
C LEU A 49 -9.60 -9.53 -1.42
N GLU A 50 -8.94 -9.79 -2.55
CA GLU A 50 -8.87 -8.86 -3.68
C GLU A 50 -10.25 -8.51 -4.22
N GLU A 51 -11.12 -9.50 -4.40
CA GLU A 51 -12.50 -9.28 -4.85
C GLU A 51 -13.31 -8.43 -3.86
N ASN A 52 -13.18 -8.70 -2.57
CA ASN A 52 -13.84 -7.93 -1.52
C ASN A 52 -13.38 -6.47 -1.52
N ALA A 53 -12.06 -6.23 -1.63
CA ALA A 53 -11.49 -4.90 -1.73
C ALA A 53 -12.02 -4.16 -2.97
N LYS A 54 -12.03 -4.81 -4.15
CA LYS A 54 -12.61 -4.25 -5.38
C LYS A 54 -14.09 -3.93 -5.22
N ARG A 55 -14.87 -4.79 -4.52
CA ARG A 55 -16.28 -4.53 -4.22
C ARG A 55 -16.47 -3.30 -3.33
N VAL A 56 -15.62 -3.10 -2.33
CA VAL A 56 -15.63 -1.88 -1.51
C VAL A 56 -15.41 -0.64 -2.39
N VAL A 57 -14.41 -0.66 -3.27
CA VAL A 57 -14.14 0.48 -4.18
C VAL A 57 -15.32 0.73 -5.13
N ARG A 58 -15.94 -0.32 -5.68
CA ARG A 58 -17.13 -0.16 -6.54
C ARG A 58 -18.32 0.44 -5.80
N ASN A 59 -18.57 0.01 -4.57
CA ASN A 59 -19.75 0.44 -3.80
C ASN A 59 -19.59 1.84 -3.21
N TRP A 60 -18.38 2.21 -2.79
CA TRP A 60 -18.11 3.44 -2.04
C TRP A 60 -17.28 4.47 -2.83
N GLY A 61 -16.89 4.14 -4.06
CA GLY A 61 -15.96 4.94 -4.84
C GLY A 61 -14.52 4.96 -4.27
N GLY A 62 -13.68 5.73 -4.96
CA GLY A 62 -12.23 5.85 -4.71
C GLY A 62 -11.41 5.36 -5.89
N SER A 63 -10.15 5.77 -5.95
CA SER A 63 -9.23 5.45 -7.06
C SER A 63 -8.09 4.52 -6.65
N ILE A 64 -8.17 3.88 -5.48
CA ILE A 64 -7.14 2.96 -5.02
C ILE A 64 -7.19 1.64 -5.81
N SER A 65 -6.07 1.22 -6.40
CA SER A 65 -5.92 -0.11 -6.98
C SER A 65 -5.55 -1.15 -5.90
N ILE A 66 -5.90 -2.41 -6.15
CA ILE A 66 -5.40 -3.54 -5.36
C ILE A 66 -4.69 -4.52 -6.28
N GLU A 67 -3.45 -4.84 -5.93
CA GLU A 67 -2.52 -5.62 -6.74
C GLU A 67 -1.83 -6.70 -5.90
N TYR A 68 -1.43 -7.78 -6.56
CA TYR A 68 -0.65 -8.84 -5.95
C TYR A 68 0.76 -8.83 -6.52
N SER A 69 1.77 -8.91 -5.64
CA SER A 69 3.17 -9.03 -6.01
C SER A 69 3.71 -10.42 -5.63
N GLY A 70 4.12 -11.18 -6.64
CA GLY A 70 4.84 -12.43 -6.45
C GLY A 70 6.28 -12.23 -5.93
N ASP A 71 6.84 -11.03 -6.14
CA ASP A 71 8.19 -10.67 -5.73
C ASP A 71 8.20 -9.21 -5.22
N TRP A 72 8.17 -9.08 -3.90
CA TRP A 72 8.12 -7.78 -3.25
C TRP A 72 9.42 -6.98 -3.42
N LEU A 73 10.57 -7.63 -3.58
CA LEU A 73 11.85 -6.95 -3.79
C LEU A 73 11.82 -6.24 -5.13
N LYS A 74 11.38 -6.95 -6.17
CA LYS A 74 11.18 -6.36 -7.50
C LYS A 74 10.21 -5.18 -7.46
N THR A 75 9.10 -5.29 -6.72
CA THR A 75 8.17 -4.17 -6.53
C THR A 75 8.87 -2.96 -5.90
N VAL A 76 9.69 -3.14 -4.87
CA VAL A 76 10.43 -2.04 -4.24
C VAL A 76 11.45 -1.42 -5.20
N GLU A 77 12.17 -2.23 -5.98
CA GLU A 77 13.12 -1.77 -6.99
C GLU A 77 12.44 -0.97 -8.11
N GLU A 78 11.28 -1.42 -8.57
CA GLU A 78 10.48 -0.72 -9.58
C GLU A 78 10.02 0.65 -9.08
N TRP A 79 9.57 0.76 -7.82
CA TRP A 79 9.20 2.06 -7.24
C TRP A 79 10.42 2.96 -7.03
N ARG A 80 11.53 2.39 -6.54
CA ARG A 80 12.79 3.14 -6.36
C ARG A 80 13.30 3.70 -7.68
N SER A 81 13.24 2.93 -8.77
CA SER A 81 13.71 3.37 -10.10
C SER A 81 12.89 4.50 -10.71
N ARG A 82 11.64 4.69 -10.26
CA ARG A 82 10.78 5.84 -10.62
C ARG A 82 11.10 7.10 -9.81
N GLY A 83 12.09 7.05 -8.92
CA GLY A 83 12.41 8.14 -8.00
C GLY A 83 11.50 8.20 -6.77
N SER A 84 10.70 7.16 -6.50
CA SER A 84 9.86 7.13 -5.31
C SER A 84 10.68 6.95 -4.03
N LEU A 85 10.28 7.66 -2.97
CA LEU A 85 10.81 7.46 -1.63
C LEU A 85 10.25 6.17 -1.01
N ILE A 86 11.13 5.24 -0.67
CA ILE A 86 10.75 3.98 -0.02
C ILE A 86 10.79 4.15 1.50
N VAL A 87 9.65 3.96 2.16
CA VAL A 87 9.51 4.07 3.62
C VAL A 87 9.12 2.71 4.21
N HIS A 88 9.99 2.14 5.05
CA HIS A 88 9.72 0.90 5.77
C HIS A 88 9.24 1.20 7.19
N LEU A 89 7.98 0.91 7.49
CA LEU A 89 7.40 1.12 8.80
C LEU A 89 7.81 -0.02 9.75
N THR A 90 8.60 0.31 10.76
CA THR A 90 9.07 -0.64 11.77
C THR A 90 9.29 0.04 13.11
N MET A 91 9.06 -0.68 14.21
CA MET A 91 9.31 -0.18 15.57
C MET A 91 10.80 0.10 15.85
N TYR A 92 11.70 -0.48 15.04
CA TYR A 92 13.15 -0.31 15.17
C TYR A 92 13.70 0.86 14.36
N GLY A 93 12.82 1.63 13.70
CA GLY A 93 13.19 2.77 12.87
C GLY A 93 13.33 4.07 13.66
N MET A 94 13.51 5.17 12.93
CA MET A 94 13.46 6.51 13.54
C MET A 94 12.02 6.89 13.89
N PRO A 95 11.77 7.54 15.05
CA PRO A 95 10.46 8.11 15.37
C PRO A 95 9.96 9.04 14.27
N VAL A 96 8.70 8.89 13.87
CA VAL A 96 8.14 9.63 12.73
C VAL A 96 8.13 11.14 12.99
N GLU A 97 7.94 11.55 14.24
CA GLU A 97 7.92 12.95 14.69
C GLU A 97 9.24 13.65 14.36
N ASN A 98 10.35 12.91 14.36
CA ASN A 98 11.69 13.45 14.11
C ASN A 98 11.99 13.62 12.61
N ILE A 99 11.29 12.89 11.74
CA ILE A 99 11.62 12.79 10.31
C ILE A 99 10.49 13.23 9.37
N ILE A 100 9.29 13.49 9.88
CA ILE A 100 8.10 13.82 9.08
C ILE A 100 8.29 15.08 8.22
N GLY A 101 9.04 16.08 8.70
CA GLY A 101 9.36 17.28 7.93
C GLY A 101 10.13 16.95 6.65
N ASN A 102 11.13 16.07 6.76
CA ASN A 102 11.94 15.61 5.63
C ASN A 102 11.10 14.78 4.66
N LEU A 103 10.22 13.91 5.17
CA LEU A 103 9.34 13.08 4.32
C LEU A 103 8.38 13.92 3.47
N ARG A 104 7.81 14.98 4.04
CA ARG A 104 6.86 15.85 3.32
C ARG A 104 7.52 16.71 2.24
N GLY A 105 8.81 17.02 2.37
CA GLY A 105 9.57 17.78 1.38
C GLY A 105 10.23 16.94 0.28
N ALA A 106 10.13 15.61 0.36
CA ALA A 106 10.78 14.69 -0.56
C ALA A 106 9.93 14.32 -1.80
N GLY A 107 8.72 14.89 -1.94
CA GLY A 107 7.78 14.58 -3.03
C GLY A 107 7.24 15.82 -3.73
#